data_AF-A0AA39G876-F1
#
_entry.id   AF-A0AA39G876-F1
#
_cell.length_a   1.000
_cell.length_b   1.000
_cell.length_c   1.000
_cell.angle_alpha   90.00
_cell.angle_beta   90.00
_cell.angle_gamma   90.00
#
_symmetry.space_group_name_H-M   'P 1'
#
loop_
_entity.id
_entity.type
_entity.pdbx_description
1 polymer ?
#
loop_
_entity_poly.entity_id
_entity_poly.type
_entity_poly.pdbx_seq_one_letter_code
_entity_poly.pdbx_strand_id
1 'polypeptide(L)'
;MNRKEKLKNGILKCNKHSANNEGKRKSTRGNFNCDIWKENGENLNKKHYQWLTSDTVRHTIANEGIRKRKIPASLHKKPSEISTIEIPHPGMSYNPSYEDHQKLLHTIAKEEINSMKIEAHLDRVTNGMFKKVSVETQEKVWMKESSEGLPLNTNDKEKQSEEENDNDDDPNRISINPPAKNKKKTLVDRRKQREQKKLAFEMKNKKIEKKKLGDVYKLRIFEEKINKNEKRQKILRDKREKIKAIKSLEPKVLSKTKFEPAELDFKMGEELSGNLRNAAPTGNLLKDRYKSLQQRNIVAPSKRVLKLNKAKVKKYVKADHKITMPPKLM
;
A
#
# COMPACT_ATOMS: atom_id res chain seq x y z
N MET A 1 -50.76 35.82 -26.12
CA MET A 1 -50.10 35.02 -25.06
C MET A 1 -49.10 34.06 -25.67
N ASN A 2 -47.84 34.18 -25.28
CA ASN A 2 -46.70 33.55 -25.95
C ASN A 2 -46.71 32.02 -25.75
N ARG A 3 -46.47 31.23 -26.80
CA ARG A 3 -46.42 29.75 -26.75
C ARG A 3 -45.41 29.23 -25.70
N LYS A 4 -44.34 29.99 -25.47
CA LYS A 4 -43.33 29.74 -24.41
C LYS A 4 -43.90 29.88 -22.99
N GLU A 5 -44.82 30.81 -22.76
CA GLU A 5 -45.48 31.00 -21.46
C GLU A 5 -46.46 29.87 -21.15
N LYS A 6 -47.22 29.41 -22.16
CA LYS A 6 -48.11 28.24 -22.01
C LYS A 6 -47.31 26.97 -21.64
N LEU A 7 -46.15 26.76 -22.27
CA LEU A 7 -45.27 25.62 -21.95
C LEU A 7 -44.68 25.73 -20.53
N LYS A 8 -44.19 26.92 -20.13
CA LYS A 8 -43.71 27.15 -18.76
C LYS A 8 -44.81 26.92 -17.72
N ASN A 9 -46.02 27.40 -17.99
CA ASN A 9 -47.17 27.20 -17.10
C ASN A 9 -47.61 25.73 -17.03
N GLY A 10 -47.50 24.98 -18.13
CA GLY A 10 -47.72 23.53 -18.15
C GLY A 10 -46.71 22.78 -17.29
N ILE A 11 -45.41 23.08 -17.45
CA ILE A 11 -44.33 22.48 -16.65
C ILE A 11 -44.49 22.81 -15.16
N LEU A 12 -44.83 24.06 -14.84
CA LEU A 12 -45.12 24.48 -13.46
C LEU A 12 -46.29 23.71 -12.84
N LYS A 13 -47.37 23.49 -13.60
CA LYS A 13 -48.51 22.67 -13.15
C LYS A 13 -48.12 21.21 -12.91
N CYS A 14 -47.37 20.61 -13.83
CA CYS A 14 -46.86 19.24 -13.68
C CYS A 14 -45.96 19.11 -12.44
N ASN A 15 -45.01 20.02 -12.26
CA ASN A 15 -44.11 20.02 -11.10
C ASN A 15 -44.89 20.20 -9.78
N LYS A 16 -45.92 21.04 -9.77
CA LYS A 16 -46.79 21.24 -8.59
C LYS A 16 -47.63 20.00 -8.28
N HIS A 17 -48.09 19.29 -9.30
CA HIS A 17 -48.82 18.03 -9.15
C HIS A 17 -47.91 16.91 -8.63
N SER A 18 -46.68 16.81 -9.16
CA SER A 18 -45.66 15.87 -8.67
C SER A 18 -45.27 16.16 -7.22
N ALA A 19 -45.06 17.42 -6.86
CA ALA A 19 -44.73 17.82 -5.48
C ALA A 19 -45.87 17.51 -4.49
N ASN A 20 -47.13 17.74 -4.89
CA ASN A 20 -48.29 17.40 -4.07
C ASN A 20 -48.46 15.88 -3.90
N ASN A 21 -48.18 15.08 -4.93
CA ASN A 21 -48.18 13.61 -4.83
C ASN A 21 -47.05 13.09 -3.93
N GLU A 22 -45.85 13.69 -3.99
CA GLU A 22 -44.77 13.37 -3.06
C GLU A 22 -45.10 13.79 -1.61
N GLY A 23 -45.80 14.90 -1.41
CA GLY A 23 -46.29 15.33 -0.11
C GLY A 23 -47.29 14.36 0.50
N LYS A 24 -48.23 13.84 -0.29
CA LYS A 24 -49.22 12.83 0.14
C LYS A 24 -48.61 11.46 0.43
N ARG A 25 -47.49 11.11 -0.23
CA ARG A 25 -46.73 9.87 0.01
C ARG A 25 -45.89 9.91 1.29
N LYS A 26 -45.65 11.09 1.85
CA LYS A 26 -44.94 11.23 3.13
C LYS A 26 -45.93 11.03 4.27
N SER A 27 -45.67 10.07 5.13
CA SER A 27 -46.44 9.89 6.36
C SER A 27 -46.33 11.15 7.22
N THR A 28 -47.47 11.57 7.80
CA THR A 28 -47.50 12.61 8.82
C THR A 28 -46.71 12.16 10.03
N ARG A 29 -45.83 13.02 10.56
CA ARG A 29 -45.09 12.76 11.82
C ARG A 29 -46.09 12.40 12.91
N GLY A 30 -46.01 11.18 13.43
CA GLY A 30 -46.82 10.69 14.57
C GLY A 30 -47.81 9.57 14.25
N ASN A 31 -48.19 9.36 12.98
CA ASN A 31 -49.06 8.24 12.60
C ASN A 31 -48.23 7.09 12.02
N PHE A 32 -47.78 6.18 12.89
CA PHE A 32 -47.05 4.95 12.53
C PHE A 32 -47.98 3.73 12.40
N ASN A 33 -49.13 3.87 11.74
CA ASN A 33 -50.06 2.74 11.54
C ASN A 33 -49.60 1.76 10.44
N CYS A 34 -48.58 2.11 9.66
CA CYS A 34 -47.94 1.20 8.73
C CYS A 34 -46.69 0.62 9.39
N ASP A 35 -46.76 -0.67 9.74
CA ASP A 35 -45.59 -1.43 10.18
C ASP A 35 -44.66 -1.63 8.98
N ILE A 36 -43.64 -0.78 8.89
CA ILE A 36 -42.63 -0.75 7.82
C ILE A 36 -41.91 -2.12 7.68
N TRP A 37 -41.99 -2.97 8.72
CA TRP A 37 -41.38 -4.30 8.75
C TRP A 37 -42.32 -5.43 8.32
N LYS A 38 -43.64 -5.21 8.23
CA LYS A 38 -44.60 -6.26 7.81
C LYS A 38 -44.80 -6.35 6.31
N GLU A 39 -44.70 -5.26 5.56
CA GLU A 39 -45.07 -5.30 4.13
C GLU A 39 -43.98 -5.85 3.19
N ASN A 40 -42.71 -5.90 3.60
CA ASN A 40 -41.62 -6.20 2.66
C ASN A 40 -40.86 -7.51 2.95
N GLY A 41 -41.39 -8.36 3.83
CA GLY A 41 -40.57 -9.39 4.45
C GLY A 41 -41.25 -10.70 4.80
N GLU A 42 -42.47 -10.97 4.30
CA GLU A 42 -42.88 -12.36 4.16
C GLU A 42 -41.94 -13.00 3.14
N ASN A 43 -40.81 -13.50 3.66
CA ASN A 43 -39.95 -14.44 2.98
C ASN A 43 -40.89 -15.44 2.33
N LEU A 44 -41.02 -15.39 0.99
CA LEU A 44 -41.61 -16.42 0.16
C LEU A 44 -41.32 -17.76 0.84
N ASN A 45 -42.34 -18.26 1.54
CA ASN A 45 -42.15 -19.22 2.63
C ASN A 45 -41.30 -20.34 2.06
N LYS A 46 -40.05 -20.51 2.52
CA LYS A 46 -39.17 -21.59 2.01
C LYS A 46 -39.86 -22.96 2.12
N LYS A 47 -40.85 -23.07 3.03
CA LYS A 47 -41.75 -24.22 3.22
C LYS A 47 -42.70 -24.47 2.05
N HIS A 48 -43.14 -23.45 1.31
CA HIS A 48 -44.14 -23.57 0.24
C HIS A 48 -43.56 -23.98 -1.13
N TYR A 49 -42.23 -23.90 -1.29
CA TYR A 49 -41.53 -24.17 -2.56
C TYR A 49 -40.63 -25.41 -2.52
N GLN A 50 -40.68 -26.23 -1.46
CA GLN A 50 -39.86 -27.45 -1.35
C GLN A 50 -40.13 -28.46 -2.47
N TRP A 51 -41.35 -28.46 -3.03
CA TRP A 51 -41.76 -29.32 -4.13
C TRP A 51 -41.60 -28.68 -5.52
N LEU A 52 -41.22 -27.39 -5.62
CA LEU A 52 -40.97 -26.72 -6.90
C LEU A 52 -39.49 -26.80 -7.27
N THR A 53 -39.20 -27.07 -8.54
CA THR A 53 -37.85 -26.96 -9.11
C THR A 53 -37.33 -25.51 -9.00
N SER A 54 -36.01 -25.36 -8.86
CA SER A 54 -35.37 -24.04 -8.70
C SER A 54 -35.69 -23.06 -9.84
N ASP A 55 -35.90 -23.58 -11.04
CA ASP A 55 -36.25 -22.80 -12.23
C ASP A 55 -37.72 -22.33 -12.23
N THR A 56 -38.66 -23.19 -11.82
CA THR A 56 -40.05 -22.81 -11.60
C THR A 56 -40.19 -21.71 -10.54
N VAL A 57 -39.46 -21.84 -9.42
CA VAL A 57 -39.43 -20.79 -8.38
C VAL A 57 -38.87 -19.47 -8.95
N ARG A 58 -37.88 -19.53 -9.84
CA ARG A 58 -37.33 -18.34 -10.48
C ARG A 58 -38.32 -17.69 -11.43
N HIS A 59 -39.05 -18.48 -12.21
CA HIS A 59 -40.04 -18.01 -13.18
C HIS A 59 -41.26 -17.38 -12.48
N THR A 60 -41.77 -17.99 -11.41
CA THR A 60 -42.92 -17.45 -10.65
C THR A 60 -42.57 -16.10 -10.01
N ILE A 61 -41.39 -15.99 -9.41
CA ILE A 61 -40.92 -14.76 -8.74
C ILE A 61 -40.54 -13.66 -9.75
N ALA A 62 -40.23 -14.01 -11.01
CA ALA A 62 -39.83 -13.03 -12.03
C ALA A 62 -40.94 -11.99 -12.30
N ASN A 63 -42.21 -12.38 -12.16
CA ASN A 63 -43.37 -11.53 -12.40
C ASN A 63 -43.77 -10.69 -11.17
N GLU A 64 -43.29 -11.05 -9.97
CA GLU A 64 -43.56 -10.34 -8.71
C GLU A 64 -42.71 -9.07 -8.54
N GLY A 65 -41.83 -8.76 -9.51
CA GLY A 65 -40.90 -7.62 -9.44
C GLY A 65 -39.72 -7.83 -8.47
N ILE A 66 -39.69 -8.93 -7.72
CA ILE A 66 -38.66 -9.25 -6.73
C ILE A 66 -37.51 -10.00 -7.40
N ARG A 67 -36.55 -9.28 -7.97
CA ARG A 67 -35.36 -9.90 -8.58
C ARG A 67 -34.43 -10.46 -7.48
N LYS A 68 -34.33 -11.79 -7.36
CA LYS A 68 -33.28 -12.46 -6.56
C LYS A 68 -31.89 -12.14 -7.14
N ARG A 69 -31.19 -11.17 -6.54
CA ARG A 69 -29.82 -10.82 -6.93
C ARG A 69 -28.85 -11.84 -6.36
N LYS A 70 -28.02 -12.46 -7.20
CA LYS A 70 -26.90 -13.30 -6.75
C LYS A 70 -25.85 -12.39 -6.11
N ILE A 71 -25.57 -12.61 -4.83
CA ILE A 71 -24.52 -11.89 -4.10
C ILE A 71 -23.16 -12.49 -4.51
N PRO A 72 -22.15 -11.67 -4.86
CA PRO A 72 -20.84 -12.20 -5.22
C PRO A 72 -20.15 -12.84 -4.01
N ALA A 73 -19.48 -13.98 -4.22
CA ALA A 73 -18.78 -14.70 -3.16
C ALA A 73 -17.68 -13.87 -2.47
N SER A 74 -17.13 -12.86 -3.15
CA SER A 74 -16.15 -11.93 -2.58
C SER A 74 -16.71 -11.13 -1.40
N LEU A 75 -18.03 -10.85 -1.36
CA LEU A 75 -18.64 -10.08 -0.28
C LEU A 75 -18.62 -10.83 1.07
N HIS A 76 -18.61 -12.17 1.03
CA HIS A 76 -18.53 -13.00 2.23
C HIS A 76 -17.11 -13.16 2.77
N LYS A 77 -16.09 -12.73 2.02
CA LYS A 77 -14.69 -12.83 2.46
C LYS A 77 -14.38 -11.72 3.45
N LYS A 78 -13.91 -12.09 4.65
CA LYS A 78 -13.43 -11.13 5.65
C LYS A 78 -12.15 -10.45 5.14
N PRO A 79 -11.97 -9.14 5.37
CA PRO A 79 -10.80 -8.41 4.88
C PRO A 79 -9.49 -8.74 5.62
N SER A 80 -9.60 -9.23 6.86
CA SER A 80 -8.50 -9.61 7.75
C SER A 80 -8.86 -10.84 8.60
N GLU A 81 -7.84 -11.51 9.14
CA GLU A 81 -7.96 -12.67 10.04
C GLU A 81 -8.03 -12.27 11.53
N ILE A 82 -7.84 -10.97 11.82
CA ILE A 82 -7.74 -10.40 13.17
C ILE A 82 -9.11 -10.49 13.88
N SER A 83 -9.09 -10.78 15.18
CA SER A 83 -10.31 -10.83 16.00
C SER A 83 -10.98 -9.46 16.09
N THR A 84 -12.29 -9.46 16.33
CA THR A 84 -13.04 -8.18 16.44
C THR A 84 -12.74 -7.43 17.73
N ILE A 85 -12.39 -8.17 18.78
CA ILE A 85 -12.02 -7.66 20.10
C ILE A 85 -10.64 -8.24 20.41
N GLU A 86 -9.71 -7.36 20.75
CA GLU A 86 -8.41 -7.74 21.28
C GLU A 86 -8.55 -8.01 22.78
N ILE A 87 -7.77 -8.96 23.27
CA ILE A 87 -7.78 -9.32 24.69
C ILE A 87 -6.87 -8.31 25.41
N PRO A 88 -7.36 -7.53 26.39
CA PRO A 88 -6.54 -6.57 27.11
C PRO A 88 -5.49 -7.27 27.97
N HIS A 89 -4.41 -6.56 28.29
CA HIS A 89 -3.38 -7.08 29.19
C HIS A 89 -3.95 -7.26 30.62
N PRO A 90 -3.62 -8.34 31.35
CA PRO A 90 -4.16 -8.60 32.69
C PRO A 90 -3.85 -7.48 33.70
N GLY A 91 -2.69 -6.83 33.55
CA GLY A 91 -2.28 -5.66 34.33
C GLY A 91 -3.19 -4.43 34.20
N MET A 92 -4.11 -4.39 33.22
CA MET A 92 -5.09 -3.31 33.04
C MET A 92 -6.36 -3.50 33.88
N SER A 93 -6.48 -4.62 34.58
CA SER A 93 -7.62 -4.88 35.46
C SER A 93 -7.67 -3.87 36.61
N TYR A 94 -8.83 -3.77 37.29
CA TYR A 94 -8.99 -2.85 38.41
C TYR A 94 -8.20 -3.28 39.66
N ASN A 95 -7.87 -4.57 39.77
CA ASN A 95 -7.12 -5.17 40.86
C ASN A 95 -6.17 -6.26 40.29
N PRO A 96 -5.11 -5.85 39.57
CA PRO A 96 -4.16 -6.77 38.95
C PRO A 96 -3.23 -7.40 39.99
N SER A 97 -2.68 -8.56 39.66
CA SER A 97 -1.50 -9.07 40.37
C SER A 97 -0.33 -8.08 40.18
N TYR A 98 0.49 -7.94 41.22
CA TYR A 98 1.67 -7.07 41.20
C TYR A 98 2.57 -7.37 39.99
N GLU A 99 2.84 -8.64 39.71
CA GLU A 99 3.69 -9.02 38.58
C GLU A 99 3.11 -8.59 37.23
N ASP A 100 1.80 -8.73 37.04
CA ASP A 100 1.15 -8.42 35.77
C ASP A 100 1.03 -6.91 35.57
N HIS A 101 0.85 -6.14 36.64
CA HIS A 101 0.91 -4.68 36.60
C HIS A 101 2.32 -4.19 36.26
N GLN A 102 3.35 -4.75 36.90
CA GLN A 102 4.75 -4.41 36.59
C GLN A 102 5.14 -4.78 35.15
N LYS A 103 4.68 -5.93 34.64
CA LYS A 103 4.89 -6.32 33.23
C LYS A 103 4.26 -5.29 32.28
N LEU A 104 3.04 -4.82 32.56
CA LEU A 104 2.37 -3.79 31.79
C LEU A 104 3.15 -2.46 31.81
N LEU A 105 3.50 -1.97 33.01
CA LEU A 105 4.28 -0.74 33.15
C LEU A 105 5.62 -0.83 32.43
N HIS A 106 6.29 -1.99 32.49
CA HIS A 106 7.54 -2.22 31.79
C HIS A 106 7.38 -2.18 30.26
N THR A 107 6.28 -2.72 29.71
CA THR A 107 6.00 -2.60 28.28
C THR A 107 5.78 -1.15 27.86
N ILE A 108 5.02 -0.39 28.63
CA ILE A 108 4.74 1.03 28.37
C ILE A 108 6.02 1.86 28.48
N ALA A 109 6.82 1.64 29.52
CA ALA A 109 8.09 2.35 29.71
C ALA A 109 9.06 2.11 28.53
N LYS A 110 9.08 0.90 27.96
CA LYS A 110 9.87 0.61 26.75
C LYS A 110 9.37 1.40 25.54
N GLU A 111 8.06 1.46 25.33
CA GLU A 111 7.46 2.23 24.23
C GLU A 111 7.78 3.72 24.39
N GLU A 112 7.66 4.26 25.60
CA GLU A 112 7.95 5.65 25.91
C GLU A 112 9.43 6.01 25.70
N ILE A 113 10.36 5.16 26.19
CA ILE A 113 11.79 5.33 25.93
C ILE A 113 12.08 5.34 24.42
N ASN A 114 11.38 4.54 23.63
CA ASN A 114 11.54 4.53 22.18
C ASN A 114 11.03 5.83 21.55
N SER A 115 9.88 6.35 22.00
CA SER A 115 9.36 7.65 21.59
C SER A 115 10.34 8.78 21.91
N MET A 116 10.90 8.82 23.12
CA MET A 116 11.93 9.78 23.53
C MET A 116 13.18 9.71 22.66
N LYS A 117 13.64 8.50 22.31
CA LYS A 117 14.79 8.32 21.41
C LYS A 117 14.51 8.84 20.00
N ILE A 118 13.31 8.63 19.49
CA ILE A 118 12.88 9.13 18.18
C ILE A 118 12.84 10.65 18.19
N GLU A 119 12.25 11.25 19.24
CA GLU A 119 12.19 12.69 19.42
C GLU A 119 13.60 13.31 19.50
N ALA A 120 14.47 12.77 20.37
CA ALA A 120 15.85 13.24 20.48
C ALA A 120 16.63 13.11 19.16
N HIS A 121 16.39 12.04 18.40
CA HIS A 121 16.98 11.89 17.07
C HIS A 121 16.46 12.96 16.09
N LEU A 122 15.15 13.21 16.07
CA LEU A 122 14.53 14.24 15.23
C LEU A 122 15.03 15.63 15.61
N ASP A 123 15.15 15.94 16.90
CA ASP A 123 15.70 17.21 17.36
C ASP A 123 17.14 17.38 16.93
N ARG A 124 17.97 16.35 17.05
CA ARG A 124 19.36 16.39 16.59
C ARG A 124 19.45 16.65 15.09
N VAL A 125 18.60 16.00 14.28
CA VAL A 125 18.63 16.11 12.80
C VAL A 125 17.95 17.39 12.30
N THR A 126 16.98 17.92 13.03
CA THR A 126 16.26 19.15 12.65
C THR A 126 16.84 20.35 13.39
N ASN A 127 16.47 20.55 14.65
CA ASN A 127 16.84 21.69 15.47
C ASN A 127 18.37 21.81 15.68
N GLY A 128 19.07 20.69 15.87
CA GLY A 128 20.51 20.67 16.11
C GLY A 128 21.37 21.00 14.89
N MET A 129 20.93 20.58 13.69
CA MET A 129 21.64 20.88 12.44
C MET A 129 21.32 22.28 11.91
N PHE A 130 20.09 22.76 12.08
CA PHE A 130 19.65 24.06 11.59
C PHE A 130 19.56 25.08 12.72
N LYS A 131 20.71 25.63 13.12
CA LYS A 131 20.75 26.74 14.08
C LYS A 131 20.11 27.98 13.42
N LYS A 132 19.17 28.62 14.10
CA LYS A 132 18.66 29.94 13.67
C LYS A 132 19.79 30.96 13.86
N VAL A 133 20.37 31.41 12.76
CA VAL A 133 21.43 32.43 12.71
C VAL A 133 20.77 33.80 12.57
N SER A 134 21.27 34.81 13.29
CA SER A 134 20.82 36.20 13.14
C SER A 134 21.26 36.75 11.78
N VAL A 135 20.52 37.71 11.22
CA VAL A 135 20.84 38.32 9.92
C VAL A 135 22.27 38.89 9.91
N GLU A 136 22.69 39.56 10.97
CA GLU A 136 24.05 40.13 11.10
C GLU A 136 25.16 39.06 11.05
N THR A 137 24.92 37.92 11.69
CA THR A 137 25.87 36.80 11.68
C THR A 137 25.91 36.09 10.32
N GLN A 138 24.77 36.07 9.61
CA GLN A 138 24.68 35.54 8.25
C GLN A 138 25.44 36.44 7.27
N GLU A 139 25.31 37.76 7.37
CA GLU A 139 26.06 38.73 6.56
C GLU A 139 27.57 38.60 6.76
N LYS A 140 28.05 38.44 8.02
CA LYS A 140 29.48 38.23 8.30
C LYS A 140 30.03 36.94 7.69
N VAL A 141 29.28 35.84 7.79
CA VAL A 141 29.66 34.56 7.18
C VAL A 141 29.66 34.68 5.66
N TRP A 142 28.64 35.29 5.07
CA TRP A 142 28.54 35.56 3.64
C TRP A 142 29.73 36.38 3.12
N MET A 143 30.11 37.45 3.83
CA MET A 143 31.27 38.26 3.48
C MET A 143 32.58 37.47 3.55
N LYS A 144 32.71 36.57 4.52
CA LYS A 144 33.87 35.68 4.65
C LYS A 144 33.92 34.65 3.52
N GLU A 145 32.82 33.94 3.26
CA GLU A 145 32.71 32.97 2.16
C GLU A 145 32.93 33.63 0.79
N SER A 146 32.43 34.86 0.59
CA SER A 146 32.65 35.65 -0.63
C SER A 146 34.11 36.09 -0.82
N SER A 147 34.92 36.07 0.24
CA SER A 147 36.36 36.38 0.19
C SER A 147 37.24 35.13 0.06
N GLU A 148 36.71 33.95 0.34
CA GLU A 148 37.38 32.67 0.17
C GLU A 148 37.41 32.30 -1.32
N GLY A 149 38.57 32.42 -1.96
CA GLY A 149 38.73 32.21 -3.41
C GLY A 149 39.41 33.36 -4.14
N LEU A 150 39.62 34.51 -3.47
CA LEU A 150 40.64 35.44 -3.94
C LEU A 150 42.02 34.85 -3.64
N PRO A 151 42.87 34.60 -4.66
CA PRO A 151 44.24 34.21 -4.44
C PRO A 151 44.97 35.37 -3.76
N LEU A 152 45.21 35.24 -2.46
CA LEU A 152 46.29 35.99 -1.82
C LEU A 152 47.58 35.41 -2.40
N ASN A 153 48.10 36.10 -3.43
CA ASN A 153 49.31 35.76 -4.18
C ASN A 153 50.41 35.19 -3.28
N THR A 154 50.51 33.87 -3.22
CA THR A 154 51.74 33.16 -2.88
C THR A 154 52.04 32.30 -4.09
N ASN A 155 52.99 32.82 -4.87
CA ASN A 155 53.55 32.19 -6.04
C ASN A 155 54.00 30.76 -5.69
N ASP A 156 53.63 29.77 -6.50
CA ASP A 156 54.61 28.81 -7.03
C ASP A 156 53.98 27.90 -8.12
N LYS A 157 54.30 28.27 -9.36
CA LYS A 157 54.87 27.46 -10.45
C LYS A 157 54.36 26.03 -10.65
N GLU A 158 53.64 25.90 -11.76
CA GLU A 158 53.85 24.94 -12.86
C GLU A 158 54.74 23.71 -12.58
N LYS A 159 54.23 22.53 -12.95
CA LYS A 159 55.00 21.53 -13.69
C LYS A 159 54.06 20.66 -14.54
N GLN A 160 54.10 20.93 -15.84
CA GLN A 160 53.84 19.99 -16.91
C GLN A 160 54.78 18.78 -16.79
N SER A 161 54.35 17.62 -17.27
CA SER A 161 55.06 16.88 -18.33
C SER A 161 54.33 15.60 -18.69
N GLU A 162 54.13 15.46 -19.99
CA GLU A 162 53.57 14.35 -20.77
C GLU A 162 54.56 13.18 -20.91
N GLU A 163 54.21 12.27 -21.83
CA GLU A 163 54.99 11.20 -22.50
C GLU A 163 54.68 9.78 -22.02
N GLU A 164 53.81 9.06 -22.75
CA GLU A 164 54.07 8.33 -24.02
C GLU A 164 54.75 6.97 -23.77
N ASN A 165 54.10 5.91 -24.23
CA ASN A 165 54.76 4.71 -24.68
C ASN A 165 53.95 4.08 -25.81
N ASP A 166 54.55 4.15 -26.98
CA ASP A 166 54.28 3.40 -28.19
C ASP A 166 54.03 1.92 -27.91
N ASN A 167 52.99 1.39 -28.52
CA ASN A 167 53.01 0.04 -29.07
C ASN A 167 52.29 0.08 -30.42
N ASP A 168 53.09 0.17 -31.47
CA ASP A 168 52.71 -0.18 -32.83
C ASP A 168 52.22 -1.64 -32.85
N ASP A 169 50.92 -1.82 -32.99
CA ASP A 169 50.31 -3.11 -33.35
C ASP A 169 49.57 -2.91 -34.68
N ASP A 170 50.26 -3.23 -35.78
CA ASP A 170 49.77 -3.16 -37.16
C ASP A 170 48.56 -4.11 -37.36
N PRO A 171 47.32 -3.61 -37.52
CA PRO A 171 46.13 -4.43 -37.56
C PRO A 171 45.62 -4.57 -39.00
N ASN A 172 46.40 -5.14 -39.92
CA ASN A 172 45.86 -5.46 -41.25
C ASN A 172 46.62 -6.56 -42.00
N ARG A 173 46.35 -7.82 -41.66
CA ARG A 173 46.69 -8.97 -42.52
C ARG A 173 45.47 -9.84 -42.80
N ILE A 174 44.61 -9.37 -43.69
CA ILE A 174 43.53 -10.19 -44.27
C ILE A 174 44.16 -11.05 -45.36
N SER A 175 44.39 -12.34 -45.07
CA SER A 175 44.81 -13.31 -46.09
C SER A 175 43.68 -13.50 -47.10
N ILE A 176 43.82 -12.91 -48.29
CA ILE A 176 42.88 -13.08 -49.40
C ILE A 176 43.09 -14.50 -49.96
N ASN A 177 42.16 -15.41 -49.68
CA ASN A 177 42.19 -16.77 -50.21
C ASN A 177 41.93 -16.71 -51.74
N PRO A 178 42.74 -17.39 -52.59
CA PRO A 178 42.55 -17.36 -54.04
C PRO A 178 41.17 -17.84 -54.49
N PRO A 179 40.64 -17.33 -55.62
CA PRO A 179 39.31 -17.66 -56.12
C PRO A 179 39.15 -19.16 -56.37
N ALA A 180 38.13 -19.77 -55.76
CA ALA A 180 37.90 -21.21 -55.80
C ALA A 180 37.52 -21.69 -57.21
N LYS A 181 38.42 -22.40 -57.88
CA LYS A 181 38.14 -23.05 -59.17
C LYS A 181 37.25 -24.28 -58.95
N ASN A 182 36.08 -24.32 -59.60
CA ASN A 182 35.12 -25.43 -59.50
C ASN A 182 35.58 -26.63 -60.34
N LYS A 183 36.43 -27.49 -59.76
CA LYS A 183 36.87 -28.74 -60.39
C LYS A 183 35.84 -29.85 -60.13
N LYS A 184 35.33 -30.48 -61.19
CA LYS A 184 34.44 -31.65 -61.08
C LYS A 184 35.21 -32.82 -60.46
N LYS A 185 34.62 -33.46 -59.44
CA LYS A 185 35.26 -34.57 -58.70
C LYS A 185 35.21 -35.87 -59.51
N THR A 186 36.29 -36.64 -59.45
CA THR A 186 36.34 -37.99 -60.06
C THR A 186 35.61 -39.02 -59.18
N LEU A 187 35.31 -40.20 -59.73
CA LEU A 187 34.68 -41.30 -58.97
C LEU A 187 35.55 -41.76 -57.78
N VAL A 188 36.88 -41.73 -57.94
CA VAL A 188 37.85 -42.06 -56.89
C VAL A 188 37.81 -41.02 -55.78
N ASP A 189 37.76 -39.73 -56.13
CA ASP A 189 37.60 -38.63 -55.15
C ASP A 189 36.29 -38.77 -54.37
N ARG A 190 35.20 -39.18 -55.05
CA ARG A 190 33.89 -39.43 -54.42
C ARG A 190 33.93 -40.61 -53.44
N ARG A 191 34.65 -41.69 -53.78
CA ARG A 191 34.86 -42.85 -52.89
C ARG A 191 35.69 -42.46 -51.66
N LYS A 192 36.81 -41.76 -51.85
CA LYS A 192 37.69 -41.28 -50.78
C LYS A 192 36.98 -40.29 -49.85
N GLN A 193 36.16 -39.40 -50.40
CA GLN A 193 35.32 -38.49 -49.61
C GLN A 193 34.26 -39.25 -48.78
N ARG A 194 33.65 -40.30 -49.33
CA ARG A 194 32.68 -41.13 -48.59
C ARG A 194 33.33 -41.83 -47.40
N GLU A 195 34.55 -42.35 -47.60
CA GLU A 195 35.33 -43.00 -46.56
C GLU A 195 35.78 -42.01 -45.47
N GLN A 196 36.29 -40.84 -45.85
CA GLN A 196 36.61 -39.76 -44.91
C GLN A 196 35.39 -39.30 -44.10
N LYS A 197 34.21 -39.19 -44.74
CA LYS A 197 32.96 -38.88 -44.04
C LYS A 197 32.56 -39.96 -43.02
N LYS A 198 32.72 -41.24 -43.37
CA LYS A 198 32.46 -42.35 -42.44
C LYS A 198 33.42 -42.33 -41.26
N LEU A 199 34.72 -42.17 -41.50
CA LEU A 199 35.72 -42.04 -40.44
C LEU A 199 35.46 -40.82 -39.54
N ALA A 200 35.10 -39.67 -40.12
CA ALA A 200 34.74 -38.49 -39.35
C ALA A 200 33.49 -38.72 -38.48
N PHE A 201 32.50 -39.46 -38.99
CA PHE A 201 31.30 -39.84 -38.25
C PHE A 201 31.61 -40.78 -37.09
N GLU A 202 32.42 -41.82 -37.32
CA GLU A 202 32.87 -42.75 -36.28
C GLU A 202 33.68 -42.03 -35.19
N MET A 203 34.59 -41.14 -35.58
CA MET A 203 35.35 -40.33 -34.63
C MET A 203 34.45 -39.39 -33.83
N LYS A 204 33.40 -38.84 -34.46
CA LYS A 204 32.38 -38.04 -33.76
C LYS A 204 31.61 -38.89 -32.75
N ASN A 205 31.22 -40.12 -33.11
CA ASN A 205 30.50 -41.03 -32.21
C ASN A 205 31.37 -41.45 -31.02
N LYS A 206 32.64 -41.82 -31.27
CA LYS A 206 33.61 -42.13 -30.19
C LYS A 206 33.80 -40.93 -29.25
N LYS A 207 33.83 -39.70 -29.78
CA LYS A 207 33.88 -38.47 -28.95
C LYS A 207 32.61 -38.30 -28.11
N ILE A 208 31.43 -38.61 -28.66
CA ILE A 208 30.16 -38.56 -27.95
C ILE A 208 30.13 -39.61 -26.82
N GLU A 209 30.57 -40.84 -27.07
CA GLU A 209 30.64 -41.89 -26.05
C GLU A 209 31.58 -41.52 -24.91
N LYS A 210 32.77 -40.99 -25.23
CA LYS A 210 33.70 -40.47 -24.21
C LYS A 210 33.08 -39.33 -23.39
N LYS A 211 32.29 -38.44 -24.01
CA LYS A 211 31.55 -37.39 -23.30
C LYS A 211 30.49 -37.97 -22.36
N LYS A 212 29.71 -38.96 -22.81
CA LYS A 212 28.71 -39.64 -21.98
C LYS A 212 29.33 -40.23 -20.72
N LEU A 213 30.48 -40.89 -20.83
CA LEU A 213 31.22 -41.43 -19.69
C LEU A 213 31.65 -40.31 -18.72
N GLY A 214 32.16 -39.19 -19.25
CA GLY A 214 32.48 -38.00 -18.45
C GLY A 214 31.26 -37.39 -17.76
N ASP A 215 30.09 -37.42 -18.40
CA ASP A 215 28.84 -36.90 -17.85
C ASP A 215 28.29 -37.77 -16.72
N VAL A 216 28.52 -39.09 -16.75
CA VAL A 216 28.19 -39.99 -15.62
C VAL A 216 28.89 -39.54 -14.33
N TYR A 217 30.17 -39.16 -14.41
CA TYR A 217 30.88 -38.63 -13.23
C TYR A 217 30.35 -37.28 -12.75
N LYS A 218 29.79 -36.46 -13.65
CA LYS A 218 29.16 -35.18 -13.27
C LYS A 218 27.81 -35.37 -12.57
N LEU A 219 27.14 -36.52 -12.73
CA LEU A 219 25.84 -36.78 -12.09
C LEU A 219 25.90 -36.62 -10.58
N ARG A 220 26.95 -37.11 -9.93
CA ARG A 220 27.15 -36.95 -8.47
C ARG A 220 27.26 -35.48 -8.08
N ILE A 221 28.01 -34.68 -8.84
CA ILE A 221 28.14 -33.24 -8.61
C ILE A 221 26.79 -32.54 -8.80
N PHE A 222 25.99 -32.98 -9.77
CA PHE A 222 24.64 -32.46 -9.98
C PHE A 222 23.70 -32.84 -8.85
N GLU A 223 23.76 -34.07 -8.34
CA GLU A 223 22.97 -34.51 -7.19
C GLU A 223 23.28 -33.70 -5.93
N GLU A 224 24.57 -33.51 -5.59
CA GLU A 224 24.98 -32.68 -4.47
C GLU A 224 24.49 -31.21 -4.63
N LYS A 225 24.56 -30.67 -5.86
CA LYS A 225 24.03 -29.34 -6.19
C LYS A 225 22.51 -29.26 -6.06
N ILE A 226 21.77 -30.28 -6.54
CA ILE A 226 20.31 -30.37 -6.43
C ILE A 226 19.92 -30.42 -4.95
N ASN A 227 20.51 -31.33 -4.17
CA ASN A 227 20.24 -31.46 -2.74
C ASN A 227 20.53 -30.17 -1.97
N LYS A 228 21.63 -29.47 -2.28
CA LYS A 228 21.96 -28.18 -1.67
C LYS A 228 20.92 -27.11 -2.04
N ASN A 229 20.50 -27.07 -3.31
CA ASN A 229 19.47 -26.14 -3.77
C ASN A 229 18.12 -26.42 -3.14
N GLU A 230 17.70 -27.68 -3.02
CA GLU A 230 16.45 -28.09 -2.37
C GLU A 230 16.42 -27.71 -0.90
N LYS A 231 17.50 -27.99 -0.15
CA LYS A 231 17.63 -27.56 1.26
C LYS A 231 17.49 -26.05 1.40
N ARG A 232 18.17 -25.29 0.53
CA ARG A 232 18.08 -23.82 0.51
C ARG A 232 16.66 -23.35 0.18
N GLN A 233 16.02 -23.95 -0.82
CA GLN A 233 14.66 -23.59 -1.23
C GLN A 233 13.64 -23.90 -0.12
N LYS A 234 13.80 -25.01 0.59
CA LYS A 234 12.94 -25.37 1.74
C LYS A 234 13.02 -24.31 2.83
N ILE A 235 14.23 -23.93 3.25
CA ILE A 235 14.43 -22.86 4.26
C ILE A 235 13.79 -21.54 3.80
N LEU A 236 13.96 -21.18 2.53
CA LEU A 236 13.35 -19.96 1.98
C LEU A 236 11.83 -20.04 1.93
N ARG A 237 11.26 -21.22 1.63
CA ARG A 237 9.82 -21.46 1.64
C ARG A 237 9.26 -21.30 3.06
N ASP A 238 9.87 -21.94 4.04
CA ASP A 238 9.47 -21.84 5.46
C ASP A 238 9.52 -20.38 5.94
N LYS A 239 10.58 -19.63 5.57
CA LYS A 239 10.68 -18.20 5.86
C LYS A 239 9.55 -17.40 5.21
N ARG A 240 9.24 -17.66 3.93
CA ARG A 240 8.15 -16.99 3.21
C ARG A 240 6.79 -17.28 3.82
N GLU A 241 6.55 -18.52 4.26
CA GLU A 241 5.32 -18.92 4.93
C GLU A 241 5.15 -18.23 6.27
N LYS A 242 6.21 -18.18 7.09
CA LYS A 242 6.21 -17.42 8.35
C LYS A 242 5.93 -15.94 8.13
N ILE A 243 6.59 -15.31 7.15
CA ILE A 243 6.35 -13.90 6.81
C ILE A 243 4.91 -13.71 6.30
N LYS A 244 4.38 -14.64 5.51
CA LYS A 244 3.00 -14.57 5.01
C LYS A 244 1.98 -14.65 6.15
N ALA A 245 2.21 -15.49 7.15
CA ALA A 245 1.38 -15.60 8.34
C ALA A 245 1.43 -14.33 9.21
N ILE A 246 2.61 -13.73 9.41
CA ILE A 246 2.74 -12.45 10.12
C ILE A 246 2.01 -11.35 9.34
N LYS A 247 2.23 -11.26 8.03
CA LYS A 247 1.59 -10.25 7.16
C LYS A 247 0.07 -10.40 7.02
N SER A 248 -0.51 -11.57 7.28
CA SER A 248 -1.98 -11.72 7.28
C SER A 248 -2.62 -11.10 8.52
N LEU A 249 -1.86 -11.05 9.63
CA LEU A 249 -2.24 -10.42 10.89
C LEU A 249 -1.91 -8.92 10.93
N GLU A 250 -0.96 -8.46 10.13
CA GLU A 250 -0.61 -7.03 10.07
C GLU A 250 -1.69 -6.19 9.36
N PRO A 251 -1.95 -4.96 9.83
CA PRO A 251 -2.86 -4.03 9.17
C PRO A 251 -2.30 -3.61 7.80
N LYS A 252 -3.17 -3.59 6.79
CA LYS A 252 -2.82 -3.20 5.42
C LYS A 252 -2.92 -1.68 5.25
N VAL A 253 -2.11 -1.14 4.34
CA VAL A 253 -2.16 0.28 3.99
C VAL A 253 -3.28 0.52 2.99
N LEU A 254 -4.45 0.95 3.46
CA LEU A 254 -5.63 1.26 2.63
C LEU A 254 -5.63 2.71 2.08
N SER A 255 -4.84 3.60 2.69
CA SER A 255 -4.83 5.03 2.42
C SER A 255 -3.41 5.59 2.47
N LYS A 256 -3.23 6.85 2.06
CA LYS A 256 -1.95 7.56 2.21
C LYS A 256 -1.44 7.57 3.67
N THR A 257 -2.36 7.65 4.63
CA THR A 257 -2.03 7.58 6.05
C THR A 257 -1.86 6.13 6.49
N LYS A 258 -0.72 5.85 7.14
CA LYS A 258 -0.44 4.54 7.75
C LYS A 258 -1.27 4.36 9.02
N PHE A 259 -1.57 3.12 9.38
CA PHE A 259 -2.20 2.82 10.66
C PHE A 259 -1.18 3.07 11.78
N GLU A 260 -1.64 3.72 12.84
CA GLU A 260 -0.91 3.95 14.08
C GLU A 260 -1.71 3.24 15.19
N PRO A 261 -1.11 2.33 15.97
CA PRO A 261 -1.79 1.67 17.07
C PRO A 261 -2.24 2.69 18.13
N ALA A 262 -3.25 2.33 18.91
CA ALA A 262 -3.61 3.13 20.08
C ALA A 262 -2.57 2.91 21.18
N GLU A 263 -2.24 3.96 21.92
CA GLU A 263 -1.53 3.84 23.19
C GLU A 263 -2.35 2.99 24.17
N LEU A 264 -1.66 2.20 24.98
CA LEU A 264 -2.29 1.36 25.99
C LEU A 264 -2.82 2.22 27.13
N ASP A 265 -4.09 2.01 27.49
CA ASP A 265 -4.67 2.64 28.68
C ASP A 265 -4.15 1.92 29.93
N PHE A 266 -3.57 2.65 30.89
CA PHE A 266 -3.07 2.07 32.13
C PHE A 266 -3.29 3.00 33.32
N LYS A 267 -3.15 2.45 34.53
CA LYS A 267 -3.20 3.19 35.80
C LYS A 267 -1.86 3.08 36.50
N MET A 268 -1.43 4.16 37.15
CA MET A 268 -0.27 4.13 38.04
C MET A 268 -0.62 3.34 39.31
N GLY A 269 0.41 2.88 40.05
CA GLY A 269 0.20 2.14 41.29
C GLY A 269 -0.60 2.92 42.33
N GLU A 270 -0.41 4.25 42.38
CA GLU A 270 -1.11 5.18 43.27
C GLU A 270 -2.59 5.35 42.91
N GLU A 271 -2.95 5.15 41.64
CA GLU A 271 -4.32 5.30 41.12
C GLU A 271 -5.14 4.01 41.24
N LEU A 272 -4.52 2.92 41.70
CA LEU A 272 -5.14 1.62 41.83
C LEU A 272 -5.95 1.55 43.15
N SER A 273 -7.27 1.62 43.04
CA SER A 273 -8.17 1.68 44.20
C SER A 273 -8.40 0.34 44.91
N GLY A 274 -8.05 -0.80 44.29
CA GLY A 274 -8.31 -2.16 44.79
C GLY A 274 -9.80 -2.56 44.89
N ASN A 275 -10.72 -1.60 44.82
CA ASN A 275 -12.16 -1.81 44.87
C ASN A 275 -12.88 -1.24 43.62
N LEU A 276 -14.03 -1.82 43.26
CA LEU A 276 -14.79 -1.41 42.08
C LEU A 276 -15.57 -0.10 42.28
N ARG A 277 -15.96 0.22 43.52
CA ARG A 277 -16.75 1.43 43.82
C ARG A 277 -15.97 2.72 43.56
N ASN A 278 -14.67 2.72 43.82
CA ASN A 278 -13.80 3.89 43.64
C ASN A 278 -13.00 3.82 42.34
N ALA A 279 -13.16 2.76 41.54
CA ALA A 279 -12.43 2.61 40.30
C ALA A 279 -12.93 3.61 39.25
N ALA A 280 -12.10 4.60 38.91
CA ALA A 280 -12.38 5.48 37.79
C ALA A 280 -12.32 4.71 36.46
N PRO A 281 -13.28 4.92 35.54
CA PRO A 281 -13.22 4.36 34.20
C PRO A 281 -12.04 4.98 33.44
N THR A 282 -11.28 4.14 32.73
CA THR A 282 -10.14 4.56 31.90
C THR A 282 -10.43 4.28 30.43
N GLY A 283 -9.86 5.11 29.56
CA GLY A 283 -9.93 4.92 28.11
C GLY A 283 -11.18 5.46 27.43
N ASN A 284 -11.18 5.38 26.10
CA ASN A 284 -12.32 5.75 25.26
C ASN A 284 -12.70 4.59 24.32
N LEU A 285 -13.85 3.98 24.59
CA LEU A 285 -14.37 2.84 23.82
C LEU A 285 -14.55 3.18 22.34
N LEU A 286 -14.95 4.41 21.98
CA LEU A 286 -15.10 4.79 20.58
C LEU A 286 -13.76 4.85 19.86
N LYS A 287 -12.71 5.30 20.55
CA LYS A 287 -11.33 5.33 20.01
C LYS A 287 -10.83 3.91 19.77
N ASP A 288 -11.02 3.02 20.75
CA ASP A 288 -10.66 1.60 20.65
C ASP A 288 -11.40 0.90 19.48
N ARG A 289 -12.72 1.02 19.41
CA ARG A 289 -13.52 0.43 18.31
C ARG A 289 -13.12 0.99 16.94
N TYR A 290 -12.86 2.28 16.86
CA TYR A 290 -12.40 2.90 15.62
C TYR A 290 -11.02 2.36 15.19
N LYS A 291 -10.09 2.17 16.13
CA LYS A 291 -8.77 1.58 15.86
C LYS A 291 -8.85 0.10 15.50
N SER A 292 -9.69 -0.68 16.18
CA SER A 292 -9.99 -2.07 15.80
C SER A 292 -10.57 -2.20 14.38
N LEU A 293 -11.45 -1.29 13.96
CA LEU A 293 -11.98 -1.27 12.59
C LEU A 293 -10.89 -0.94 11.56
N GLN A 294 -9.95 -0.06 11.91
CA GLN A 294 -8.80 0.25 11.05
C GLN A 294 -7.84 -0.93 10.94
N GLN A 295 -7.48 -1.54 12.07
CA GLN A 295 -6.60 -2.69 12.12
C GLN A 295 -7.15 -3.88 11.33
N ARG A 296 -8.47 -4.09 11.40
CA ARG A 296 -9.18 -5.12 10.61
C ARG A 296 -9.34 -4.78 9.14
N ASN A 297 -8.82 -3.65 8.65
CA ASN A 297 -8.93 -3.20 7.27
C ASN A 297 -10.39 -2.98 6.81
N ILE A 298 -11.30 -2.62 7.72
CA ILE A 298 -12.70 -2.27 7.40
C ILE A 298 -12.80 -0.77 7.11
N VAL A 299 -12.11 0.04 7.91
CA VAL A 299 -12.05 1.51 7.77
C VAL A 299 -10.62 1.92 7.44
N ALA A 300 -10.44 2.80 6.46
CA ALA A 300 -9.12 3.33 6.16
C ALA A 300 -8.67 4.37 7.21
N PRO A 301 -7.39 4.35 7.65
CA PRO A 301 -6.84 5.41 8.49
C PRO A 301 -6.95 6.78 7.82
N SER A 302 -7.49 7.78 8.53
CA SER A 302 -7.62 9.14 7.98
C SER A 302 -7.32 10.19 9.03
N LYS A 303 -6.87 11.36 8.56
CA LYS A 303 -6.69 12.56 9.39
C LYS A 303 -7.85 13.51 9.16
N ARG A 304 -8.29 14.19 10.22
CA ARG A 304 -9.37 15.18 10.11
C ARG A 304 -8.91 16.33 9.20
N VAL A 305 -9.66 16.57 8.12
CA VAL A 305 -9.42 17.70 7.22
C VAL A 305 -10.14 18.93 7.77
N LEU A 306 -9.39 19.89 8.32
CA LEU A 306 -9.96 21.09 8.94
C LEU A 306 -10.31 22.18 7.92
N LYS A 307 -9.45 22.37 6.91
CA LYS A 307 -9.63 23.40 5.89
C LYS A 307 -9.94 22.73 4.55
N LEU A 308 -11.09 23.06 3.99
CA LEU A 308 -11.39 22.74 2.60
C LEU A 308 -10.67 23.78 1.74
N ASN A 309 -9.85 23.33 0.80
CA ASN A 309 -9.18 24.20 -0.17
C ASN A 309 -10.22 24.76 -1.14
N LYS A 310 -10.94 25.79 -0.69
CA LYS A 310 -11.86 26.57 -1.51
C LYS A 310 -11.16 27.88 -1.87
N ALA A 311 -11.28 28.28 -3.13
CA ALA A 311 -10.81 29.58 -3.57
C ALA A 311 -11.45 30.68 -2.70
N LYS A 312 -10.65 31.68 -2.32
CA LYS A 312 -11.17 32.85 -1.61
C LYS A 312 -12.14 33.58 -2.55
N VAL A 313 -13.44 33.51 -2.27
CA VAL A 313 -14.44 34.27 -3.02
C VAL A 313 -14.32 35.73 -2.60
N LYS A 314 -14.05 36.62 -3.56
CA LYS A 314 -14.08 38.06 -3.34
C LYS A 314 -15.50 38.45 -2.92
N LYS A 315 -15.64 39.02 -1.73
CA LYS A 315 -16.90 39.57 -1.25
C LYS A 315 -16.91 41.06 -1.56
N TYR A 316 -17.86 41.49 -2.36
CA TYR A 316 -18.10 42.91 -2.63
C TYR A 316 -19.26 43.40 -1.80
N VAL A 317 -19.15 44.62 -1.29
CA VAL A 317 -20.28 45.34 -0.71
C VAL A 317 -21.14 45.82 -1.87
N LYS A 318 -22.45 45.57 -1.81
CA LYS A 318 -23.37 46.09 -2.82
C LYS A 318 -23.38 47.62 -2.76
N ALA A 319 -23.45 48.27 -3.91
CA ALA A 319 -23.42 49.74 -4.00
C ALA A 319 -24.48 50.43 -3.13
N ASP A 320 -25.63 49.77 -2.94
CA ASP A 320 -26.75 50.32 -2.15
C ASP A 320 -26.52 50.29 -0.63
N HIS A 321 -25.53 49.53 -0.13
CA HIS A 321 -25.24 49.42 1.31
C HIS A 321 -24.18 50.44 1.73
N LYS A 322 -24.62 51.54 2.35
CA LYS A 322 -23.71 52.54 2.95
C LYS A 322 -23.00 51.92 4.15
N ILE A 323 -21.67 51.87 4.10
CA ILE A 323 -20.83 51.52 5.27
C ILE A 323 -20.33 52.82 5.86
N THR A 324 -20.77 53.15 7.08
CA THR A 324 -20.11 54.15 7.92
C THR A 324 -18.83 53.51 8.46
N MET A 325 -17.69 53.77 7.83
CA MET A 325 -16.40 53.35 8.35
C MET A 325 -16.13 54.14 9.63
N PRO A 326 -15.71 53.49 10.74
CA PRO A 326 -15.30 54.24 11.92
C PRO A 326 -14.10 55.13 11.56
N PRO A 327 -14.01 56.35 12.11
CA PRO A 327 -12.92 57.27 11.80
C PRO A 327 -11.60 56.59 12.13
N LYS A 328 -10.68 56.63 11.17
CA LYS A 328 -9.34 56.10 11.30
C LYS A 328 -8.65 56.89 12.41
N LEU A 329 -8.40 56.26 13.56
CA LEU A 329 -7.55 56.87 14.59
C LEU A 329 -6.18 57.13 13.95
N MET A 330 -5.79 58.42 13.92
CA MET A 330 -4.48 58.88 13.47
C MET A 330 -3.38 58.37 14.39
#